data_AF-A0A0N1D2T6-F1
#
_entry.id   AF-A0A0N1D2T6-F1
#
_cell.length_a   1.000
_cell.length_b   1.000
_cell.length_c   1.000
_cell.angle_alpha   90.00
_cell.angle_beta   90.00
_cell.angle_gamma   90.00
#
_symmetry.space_group_name_H-M   'P 1'
#
loop_
_entity.id
_entity.type
_entity.pdbx_description
1 polymer ?
#
loop_
_entity_poly.entity_id
_entity_poly.type
_entity_poly.pdbx_seq_one_letter_code
_entity_poly.pdbx_strand_id
1 'polypeptide(L)'
;MTPTPTASDDATALPDATALPTTEPPAPSTAQAQEAPPAWHACVTAIGQEYPDLPYLDDVWAYEADDVRDSDVGAVATVTMGHLADGRPATVWTCRISGTPESPVVDFVSPADL
;
A
#
# COMPACT_ATOMS: atom_id res chain seq x y z
N MET A 1 -25.57 68.92 15.24
CA MET A 1 -24.67 68.64 14.10
C MET A 1 -24.10 67.24 14.31
N THR A 2 -24.43 66.33 13.38
CA THR A 2 -23.94 64.94 13.18
C THR A 2 -22.44 64.90 12.82
N PRO A 3 -21.75 63.73 12.64
CA PRO A 3 -22.12 62.31 12.79
C PRO A 3 -21.07 61.40 13.52
N THR A 4 -21.43 60.12 13.69
CA THR A 4 -20.60 58.94 14.02
C THR A 4 -19.45 58.71 13.01
N PRO A 5 -18.37 58.00 13.40
CA PRO A 5 -18.07 56.73 12.72
C PRO A 5 -17.55 55.56 13.59
N THR A 6 -18.10 54.38 13.26
CA THR A 6 -17.57 52.99 13.18
C THR A 6 -16.13 52.62 13.60
N ALA A 7 -16.04 51.56 14.42
CA ALA A 7 -15.17 50.37 14.31
C ALA A 7 -15.78 49.26 15.22
N SER A 8 -16.37 48.14 14.75
CA SER A 8 -15.77 46.86 14.25
C SER A 8 -14.60 46.38 15.12
N ASP A 9 -14.52 45.16 15.64
CA ASP A 9 -15.27 43.90 15.53
C ASP A 9 -14.82 43.00 16.72
N ASP A 10 -15.24 41.74 16.74
CA ASP A 10 -14.58 40.58 17.36
C ASP A 10 -15.25 39.93 18.59
N ALA A 11 -16.23 39.09 18.23
CA ALA A 11 -16.45 37.72 18.71
C ALA A 11 -15.98 37.32 20.11
N THR A 12 -16.93 36.95 20.96
CA THR A 12 -16.77 35.74 21.78
C THR A 12 -18.10 34.99 21.78
N ALA A 13 -18.38 34.33 20.65
CA ALA A 13 -19.33 33.22 20.66
C ALA A 13 -18.67 32.10 21.46
N LEU A 14 -19.25 31.73 22.60
CA LEU A 14 -18.89 30.49 23.28
C LEU A 14 -19.24 29.31 22.36
N PRO A 15 -18.30 28.41 22.01
CA PRO A 15 -18.71 27.07 21.66
C PRO A 15 -18.99 26.33 22.98
N ASP A 16 -20.27 26.06 23.19
CA ASP A 16 -20.78 25.06 24.11
C ASP A 16 -20.01 23.74 23.88
N ALA A 17 -19.10 23.42 24.79
CA ALA A 17 -18.33 22.18 24.78
C ALA A 17 -19.21 21.03 25.33
N THR A 18 -20.29 20.73 24.61
CA THR A 18 -21.08 19.51 24.83
C THR A 18 -21.22 18.72 23.53
N ALA A 19 -20.13 18.60 22.78
CA ALA A 19 -19.95 17.46 21.89
C ALA A 19 -19.22 16.38 22.69
N LEU A 20 -19.97 15.41 23.22
CA LEU A 20 -19.39 14.10 23.53
C LEU A 20 -18.66 13.64 22.26
N PRO A 21 -17.42 13.13 22.32
CA PRO A 21 -16.84 12.49 21.15
C PRO A 21 -17.79 11.35 20.78
N THR A 22 -18.54 11.53 19.70
CA THR A 22 -19.26 10.44 19.07
C THR A 22 -18.18 9.46 18.68
N THR A 23 -17.98 8.44 19.53
CA THR A 23 -17.22 7.25 19.17
C THR A 23 -18.12 6.53 18.19
N GLU A 24 -18.13 7.03 16.95
CA GLU A 24 -18.68 6.33 15.82
C GLU A 24 -18.00 4.95 15.83
N PRO A 25 -18.78 3.85 15.88
CA PRO A 25 -18.21 2.52 15.65
C PRO A 25 -17.40 2.61 14.36
N PRO A 26 -16.14 2.14 14.31
CA PRO A 26 -15.37 2.23 13.07
C PRO A 26 -16.24 1.64 11.96
N ALA A 27 -16.47 2.42 10.90
CA ALA A 27 -17.15 1.97 9.70
C ALA A 27 -16.59 0.58 9.33
N PRO A 28 -17.45 -0.37 8.89
CA PRO A 28 -17.05 -1.75 8.68
C PRO A 28 -15.78 -1.73 7.85
N SER A 29 -14.71 -2.26 8.45
CA SER A 29 -13.37 -2.24 7.91
C SER A 29 -13.41 -2.45 6.40
N THR A 30 -13.22 -1.36 5.65
CA THR A 30 -12.24 -1.38 4.58
C THR A 30 -10.98 -1.88 5.26
N ALA A 31 -10.74 -3.19 5.24
CA ALA A 31 -9.38 -3.69 5.20
C ALA A 31 -8.74 -2.84 4.10
N GLN A 32 -7.93 -1.85 4.49
CA GLN A 32 -7.29 -1.01 3.50
C GLN A 32 -6.57 -2.01 2.61
N ALA A 33 -6.89 -2.04 1.31
CA ALA A 33 -6.01 -2.70 0.37
C ALA A 33 -4.66 -2.03 0.63
N GLN A 34 -3.79 -2.73 1.36
CA GLN A 34 -2.54 -2.15 1.81
C GLN A 34 -1.81 -1.81 0.52
N GLU A 35 -1.54 -0.52 0.30
CA GLU A 35 -0.90 -0.10 -0.94
C GLU A 35 0.43 -0.85 -1.02
N ALA A 36 0.64 -1.58 -2.12
CA ALA A 36 1.78 -2.47 -2.18
C ALA A 36 3.07 -1.63 -2.17
N PRO A 37 4.06 -2.00 -1.35
CA PRO A 37 5.28 -1.23 -1.23
C PRO A 37 6.02 -1.22 -2.58
N PRO A 38 6.83 -0.18 -2.86
CA PRO A 38 7.60 -0.09 -4.11
C PRO A 38 8.44 -1.34 -4.37
N ALA A 39 8.97 -1.97 -3.32
CA ALA A 39 9.69 -3.24 -3.40
C ALA A 39 8.86 -4.37 -4.03
N TRP A 40 7.60 -4.52 -3.61
CA TRP A 40 6.71 -5.54 -4.17
C TRP A 40 6.40 -5.26 -5.65
N HIS A 41 6.06 -4.01 -5.99
CA HIS A 41 5.85 -3.61 -7.38
C HIS A 41 7.08 -3.79 -8.27
N ALA A 42 8.27 -3.52 -7.74
CA ALA A 42 9.53 -3.76 -8.44
C ALA A 42 9.73 -5.25 -8.71
N CYS A 43 9.40 -6.13 -7.77
CA CYS A 43 9.45 -7.57 -7.95
C CYS A 43 8.49 -8.05 -9.06
N VAL A 44 7.21 -7.64 -9.02
CA VAL A 44 6.23 -7.96 -10.07
C VAL A 44 6.73 -7.51 -11.44
N THR A 45 7.24 -6.28 -11.53
CA THR A 45 7.79 -5.72 -12.76
C THR A 45 8.98 -6.53 -13.27
N ALA A 46 9.91 -6.88 -12.37
CA ALA A 46 11.10 -7.66 -12.73
C ALA A 46 10.75 -9.07 -13.21
N ILE A 47 9.75 -9.73 -12.60
CA ILE A 47 9.26 -11.03 -13.07
C ILE A 47 8.71 -10.91 -14.49
N GLY A 48 7.91 -9.89 -14.78
CA GLY A 48 7.38 -9.65 -16.13
C GLY A 48 8.44 -9.32 -17.18
N GLN A 49 9.57 -8.69 -16.78
CA GLN A 49 10.70 -8.43 -17.68
C GLN A 49 11.53 -9.69 -17.96
N GLU A 50 11.83 -10.47 -16.92
CA GLU A 50 12.67 -11.67 -17.02
C GLU A 50 11.90 -12.87 -17.61
N TYR A 51 10.59 -12.94 -17.38
CA TYR A 51 9.73 -14.05 -17.80
C TYR A 51 8.46 -13.56 -18.52
N PRO A 52 8.58 -12.90 -19.68
CA PRO A 52 7.46 -12.29 -20.39
C PRO A 52 6.45 -13.32 -20.96
N ASP A 53 6.85 -14.58 -21.11
CA ASP A 53 6.02 -15.66 -21.67
C ASP A 53 5.15 -16.38 -20.61
N LEU A 54 5.16 -15.93 -19.35
CA LEU A 54 4.36 -16.55 -18.31
C LEU A 54 2.86 -16.29 -18.54
N PRO A 55 2.01 -17.32 -18.52
CA PRO A 55 0.59 -17.20 -18.84
C PRO A 55 -0.25 -16.50 -17.76
N TYR A 56 0.35 -16.21 -16.60
CA TYR A 56 -0.31 -15.67 -15.40
C TYR A 56 0.33 -14.36 -14.91
N LEU A 57 1.05 -13.63 -15.78
CA LEU A 57 1.62 -12.32 -15.41
C LEU A 57 0.56 -11.29 -15.04
N ASP A 58 -0.63 -11.40 -15.62
CA ASP A 58 -1.77 -10.52 -15.31
C ASP A 58 -2.58 -11.02 -14.09
N ASP A 59 -2.31 -12.23 -13.62
CA ASP A 59 -3.00 -12.87 -12.51
C ASP A 59 -2.10 -12.89 -11.26
N VAL A 60 -1.77 -11.69 -10.77
CA VAL A 60 -0.97 -11.50 -9.55
C VAL A 60 -1.89 -11.37 -8.35
N TRP A 61 -1.59 -12.11 -7.28
CA TRP A 61 -2.35 -12.03 -6.03
C TRP A 61 -2.19 -10.67 -5.39
N ALA A 62 -3.21 -10.25 -4.65
CA ALA A 62 -3.13 -9.01 -3.88
C ALA A 62 -1.96 -9.09 -2.89
N TYR A 63 -1.21 -8.00 -2.78
CA TYR A 63 -0.15 -7.87 -1.81
C TYR A 63 -0.66 -8.09 -0.38
N GLU A 64 0.08 -8.89 0.38
CA GLU A 64 -0.07 -9.01 1.83
C GLU A 64 1.14 -8.44 2.55
N ALA A 65 0.96 -7.89 3.76
CA ALA A 65 2.05 -7.26 4.52
C ALA A 65 3.23 -8.22 4.78
N ASP A 66 2.98 -9.52 4.80
CA ASP A 66 3.98 -10.57 4.96
C ASP A 66 4.80 -10.87 3.70
N ASP A 67 4.36 -10.40 2.53
CA ASP A 67 5.04 -10.64 1.26
C ASP A 67 6.38 -9.90 1.18
N VAL A 68 6.48 -8.73 1.82
CA VAL A 68 7.73 -7.98 1.89
C VAL A 68 8.30 -8.04 3.29
N ARG A 69 9.52 -8.57 3.39
CA ARG A 69 10.24 -8.72 4.65
C ARG A 69 11.64 -8.13 4.51
N ASP A 70 12.05 -7.35 5.49
CA ASP A 70 13.45 -6.94 5.61
C ASP A 70 14.34 -8.14 5.97
N SER A 71 15.54 -8.15 5.40
CA SER A 71 16.59 -9.16 5.63
C SER A 71 17.95 -8.47 5.76
N ASP A 72 18.93 -9.16 6.33
CA ASP A 72 20.29 -8.63 6.54
C ASP A 72 21.01 -8.23 5.22
N VAL A 73 20.50 -8.70 4.09
CA VAL A 73 21.04 -8.46 2.74
C VAL A 73 20.14 -7.55 1.88
N GLY A 74 19.11 -6.92 2.46
CA GLY A 74 18.10 -6.12 1.76
C GLY A 74 16.68 -6.61 2.02
N ALA A 75 15.69 -6.06 1.32
CA ALA A 75 14.32 -6.54 1.38
C ALA A 75 14.14 -7.81 0.53
N VAL A 76 13.22 -8.67 0.95
CA VAL A 76 12.77 -9.83 0.19
C VAL A 76 11.29 -9.65 -0.08
N ALA A 77 10.91 -9.62 -1.36
CA ALA A 77 9.52 -9.59 -1.78
C ALA A 77 9.09 -10.96 -2.30
N THR A 78 7.91 -11.40 -1.88
CA THR A 78 7.26 -12.62 -2.33
C THR A 78 6.05 -12.23 -3.16
N VAL A 79 5.89 -12.84 -4.32
CA VAL A 79 4.78 -12.56 -5.22
C VAL A 79 4.15 -13.87 -5.64
N THR A 80 2.88 -14.06 -5.30
CA THR A 80 2.13 -15.25 -5.74
C THR A 80 1.42 -14.94 -7.06
N MET A 81 1.58 -15.84 -8.04
CA MET A 81 0.93 -15.75 -9.36
C MET A 81 0.28 -17.08 -9.74
N GLY A 82 -0.68 -17.07 -10.65
CA GLY A 82 -1.52 -18.24 -10.97
C GLY A 82 -2.86 -17.92 -11.58
N HIS A 83 -3.91 -18.68 -11.30
CA HIS A 83 -5.26 -18.40 -11.79
C HIS A 83 -6.15 -17.74 -10.72
N LEU A 84 -6.25 -16.40 -10.74
CA LEU A 84 -7.10 -15.66 -9.80
C LEU A 84 -8.58 -16.03 -9.95
N ALA A 85 -9.04 -16.23 -11.19
CA ALA A 85 -10.43 -16.62 -11.49
C ALA A 85 -10.85 -17.93 -10.82
N ASP A 86 -9.92 -18.87 -10.69
CA ASP A 86 -10.13 -20.18 -10.06
C ASP A 86 -9.66 -20.22 -8.60
N GLY A 87 -9.02 -19.14 -8.12
CA GLY A 87 -8.41 -19.06 -6.78
C GLY A 87 -7.23 -20.03 -6.58
N ARG A 88 -6.55 -20.44 -7.66
CA ARG A 88 -5.47 -21.44 -7.60
C ARG A 88 -4.11 -20.80 -7.84
N PRO A 89 -3.21 -20.74 -6.83
CA PRO A 89 -1.84 -20.28 -7.07
C PRO A 89 -1.13 -21.30 -7.96
N ALA A 90 -0.35 -20.82 -8.93
CA ALA A 90 0.42 -21.66 -9.84
C ALA A 90 1.90 -21.64 -9.49
N THR A 91 2.42 -20.48 -9.08
CA THR A 91 3.82 -20.32 -8.71
C THR A 91 3.97 -19.19 -7.70
N VAL A 92 5.01 -19.27 -6.88
CA VAL A 92 5.43 -18.18 -6.02
C VAL A 92 6.76 -17.68 -6.54
N TRP A 93 6.98 -16.38 -6.49
CA TRP A 93 8.24 -15.76 -6.85
C TRP A 93 8.84 -15.11 -5.64
N THR A 94 10.15 -15.19 -5.53
CA THR A 94 10.92 -14.48 -4.53
C THR A 94 11.91 -13.57 -5.22
N CYS A 95 11.85 -12.28 -4.89
CA CYS A 95 12.82 -11.31 -5.32
C CYS A 95 13.67 -10.84 -4.14
N ARG A 96 14.99 -10.75 -4.33
CA ARG A 96 15.87 -10.01 -3.44
C ARG A 96 16.01 -8.59 -3.95
N ILE A 97 15.83 -7.64 -3.05
CA ILE A 97 15.73 -6.22 -3.36
C ILE A 97 16.69 -5.46 -2.46
N SER A 98 17.61 -4.74 -3.09
CA SER A 98 18.50 -3.78 -2.44
C SER A 98 18.06 -2.35 -2.75
N GLY A 99 18.86 -1.36 -2.31
CA GLY A 99 18.59 0.05 -2.54
C GLY A 99 17.73 0.66 -1.44
N THR A 100 16.99 1.72 -1.77
CA THR A 100 16.11 2.41 -0.83
C THR A 100 14.65 2.07 -1.10
N PRO A 101 13.73 2.26 -0.14
CA PRO A 101 12.30 2.06 -0.37
C PRO A 101 11.76 2.93 -1.51
N GLU A 102 12.36 4.10 -1.73
CA GLU A 102 12.01 5.07 -2.77
C GLU A 102 12.57 4.69 -4.15
N SER A 103 13.59 3.83 -4.19
CA SER A 103 14.28 3.37 -5.39
C SER A 103 14.76 1.94 -5.17
N PRO A 104 13.83 0.97 -5.15
CA PRO A 104 14.17 -0.43 -4.99
C PRO A 104 14.92 -0.94 -6.22
N VAL A 105 15.96 -1.72 -5.99
CA VAL A 105 16.76 -2.38 -7.03
C VAL A 105 16.58 -3.87 -6.86
N VAL A 106 16.05 -4.55 -7.88
CA VAL A 106 15.90 -6.01 -7.86
C VAL A 106 17.24 -6.64 -8.25
N ASP A 107 17.88 -7.32 -7.30
CA ASP A 107 19.17 -7.99 -7.54
C ASP A 107 18.99 -9.40 -8.08
N PHE A 108 17.88 -10.04 -7.72
CA PHE A 108 17.63 -11.44 -8.04
C PHE A 108 16.13 -11.73 -8.09
N VAL A 109 15.72 -12.49 -9.09
CA VAL A 109 14.34 -13.00 -9.26
C VAL A 109 14.43 -14.51 -9.39
N SER A 110 13.63 -15.24 -8.62
CA SER A 110 13.53 -16.69 -8.79
C SER A 110 12.16 -17.23 -8.44
N PRO A 111 11.72 -18.30 -9.12
CA PRO A 111 10.53 -19.02 -8.70
C PRO A 111 10.85 -19.77 -7.41
N ALA A 112 9.95 -19.66 -6.45
CA ALA A 112 9.85 -20.55 -5.31
C ALA A 112 8.82 -21.63 -5.65
N ASP A 113 9.17 -22.88 -5.37
CA ASP A 113 8.22 -24.00 -5.45
C ASP A 113 7.16 -23.84 -4.35
N LEU A 114 5.90 -24.19 -4.66
CA LEU A 114 4.74 -24.10 -3.76
C LEU A 114 4.64 -25.28 -2.81
#